data_AF-A0A0Q7MHE7-F1
#
_entry.id   AF-A0A0Q7MHE7-F1
#
_cell.length_a   1.000
_cell.length_b   1.000
_cell.length_c   1.000
_cell.angle_alpha   90.00
_cell.angle_beta   90.00
_cell.angle_gamma   90.00
#
_symmetry.space_group_name_H-M   'P 1'
#
loop_
_entity.id
_entity.type
_entity.pdbx_description
1 polymer ?
#
loop_
_entity_poly.entity_id
_entity_poly.type
_entity_poly.pdbx_seq_one_letter_code
_entity_poly.pdbx_strand_id
1 'polypeptide(L)' 'MSENIWARVHSPADLGAVLRELRERADLSQEAVADELGIDRRYVYQLETGVPTLYTTRLFALLRLLDAHLEVSAP' A
#
# COMPACT_ATOMS: atom_id res chain seq x y z
N MET A 1 12.69 22.05 -0.06
CA MET A 1 12.52 20.60 0.17
C MET A 1 11.39 20.17 -0.73
N SER A 2 11.71 19.63 -1.89
CA SER A 2 10.69 19.17 -2.86
C SER A 2 10.11 17.86 -2.33
N GLU A 3 8.79 17.78 -2.14
CA GLU A 3 8.10 16.53 -1.83
C GLU A 3 8.32 15.58 -3.00
N ASN A 4 9.11 14.53 -2.78
CA ASN A 4 9.33 13.50 -3.76
C ASN A 4 8.12 12.55 -3.69
N ILE A 5 7.07 12.86 -4.45
CA ILE A 5 5.95 11.94 -4.64
C ILE A 5 6.50 10.71 -5.37
N TRP A 6 6.39 9.53 -4.75
CA TRP A 6 6.95 8.30 -5.30
C TRP A 6 5.94 7.50 -6.12
N ALA A 7 4.64 7.65 -5.88
CA ALA A 7 3.63 7.06 -6.76
C ALA A 7 2.25 7.73 -6.61
N ARG A 8 1.53 7.84 -7.74
CA ARG A 8 0.06 8.00 -7.76
C ARG A 8 -0.59 6.64 -7.79
N VAL A 9 -1.50 6.40 -6.85
CA VAL A 9 -2.11 5.09 -6.59
C VAL A 9 -3.60 5.14 -6.96
N HIS A 10 -4.01 4.29 -7.90
CA HIS A 10 -5.38 4.28 -8.46
C HIS A 10 -6.14 2.98 -8.16
N SER A 11 -5.45 1.96 -7.64
CA SER A 11 -6.02 0.65 -7.35
C SER A 11 -5.43 0.01 -6.08
N PRO A 12 -6.11 -1.01 -5.50
CA PRO A 12 -5.53 -1.81 -4.43
C PRO A 12 -4.21 -2.49 -4.81
N ALA A 13 -4.06 -2.88 -6.08
CA ALA A 13 -2.83 -3.50 -6.59
C ALA A 13 -1.68 -2.49 -6.64
N ASP A 14 -1.96 -1.27 -7.09
CA ASP A 14 -0.99 -0.17 -7.11
C ASP A 14 -0.50 0.11 -5.68
N LEU A 15 -1.42 0.16 -4.72
CA LEU A 15 -1.10 0.40 -3.31
C LEU A 15 -0.20 -0.72 -2.76
N GLY A 16 -0.57 -1.98 -3.00
CA GLY A 16 0.21 -3.14 -2.56
C GLY A 16 1.63 -3.13 -3.12
N ALA A 17 1.78 -2.82 -4.42
CA ALA A 17 3.08 -2.75 -5.07
C ALA A 17 3.98 -1.65 -4.46
N VAL A 18 3.42 -0.47 -4.19
CA VAL A 18 4.16 0.64 -3.57
C VAL A 18 4.58 0.28 -2.14
N LEU A 19 3.69 -0.32 -1.34
CA LEU A 19 4.03 -0.75 0.02
C LEU A 19 5.13 -1.80 0.03
N ARG A 20 5.09 -2.74 -0.91
CA ARG A 20 6.15 -3.73 -1.10
C ARG A 20 7.50 -3.07 -1.41
N GLU A 21 7.52 -2.14 -2.35
CA GLU A 21 8.74 -1.42 -2.72
C GLU A 21 9.33 -0.65 -1.54
N LEU A 22 8.48 0.02 -0.76
CA LEU A 22 8.90 0.74 0.45
C LEU A 22 9.48 -0.21 1.51
N ARG A 23 8.85 -1.38 1.72
CA ARG A 23 9.37 -2.40 2.63
C ARG A 23 10.74 -2.90 2.18
N GLU A 24 10.88 -3.23 0.89
CA GLU A 24 12.14 -3.73 0.32
C GLU A 24 13.26 -2.67 0.40
N ARG A 25 12.93 -1.39 0.16
CA ARG A 25 13.88 -0.26 0.36
C ARG A 25 14.32 -0.08 1.81
N ALA A 26 13.47 -0.46 2.77
CA ALA A 26 13.80 -0.44 4.19
C ALA A 26 14.56 -1.70 4.65
N ASP A 27 14.89 -2.63 3.74
CA ASP A 27 15.54 -3.92 4.01
C ASP A 27 14.78 -4.79 5.04
N LEU A 28 13.44 -4.65 5.06
CA LEU A 28 12.58 -5.42 5.95
C LEU A 28 11.99 -6.62 5.23
N SER A 29 11.93 -7.77 5.90
CA SER A 29 11.15 -8.92 5.42
C SER A 29 9.66 -8.74 5.73
N GLN A 30 8.79 -9.50 5.08
CA GLN A 30 7.36 -9.50 5.43
C GLN A 30 7.13 -10.00 6.87
N GLU A 31 7.96 -10.93 7.35
CA GLU A 31 7.90 -11.44 8.74
C GLU A 31 8.27 -10.32 9.73
N ALA A 32 9.34 -9.56 9.46
CA ALA A 32 9.76 -8.45 10.32
C ALA A 32 8.67 -7.38 10.44
N VAL A 33 7.98 -7.06 9.34
CA VAL A 33 6.83 -6.14 9.36
C VAL A 33 5.65 -6.75 10.14
N ALA A 34 5.39 -8.04 9.98
CA ALA A 34 4.30 -8.72 10.66
C ALA A 34 4.52 -8.74 12.19
N ASP A 35 5.74 -9.04 12.62
CA ASP A 35 6.17 -9.05 14.02
C ASP A 35 6.03 -7.66 14.64
N GLU A 36 6.54 -6.62 13.96
CA GLU A 36 6.46 -5.23 14.44
C GLU A 36 5.01 -4.73 14.59
N LEU A 37 4.14 -5.12 13.67
CA LEU A 37 2.73 -4.73 13.68
C LEU A 37 1.83 -5.66 14.51
N GLY A 38 2.35 -6.77 15.03
CA GLY A 38 1.57 -7.76 15.76
C GLY A 38 0.47 -8.43 14.93
N ILE A 39 0.73 -8.68 13.65
CA ILE A 39 -0.22 -9.27 12.69
C ILE A 39 0.33 -10.54 12.05
N ASP A 40 -0.53 -11.33 11.41
CA ASP A 40 -0.10 -12.50 10.66
C ASP A 40 0.65 -12.09 9.37
N ARG A 41 1.80 -12.72 9.07
CA ARG A 41 2.57 -12.46 7.84
C ARG A 41 1.73 -12.61 6.56
N ARG A 42 0.73 -13.50 6.55
CA ARG A 42 -0.22 -13.65 5.44
C ARG A 42 -1.00 -12.36 5.19
N TYR A 43 -1.31 -11.59 6.22
CA TYR A 43 -1.96 -10.29 6.07
C TYR A 43 -1.04 -9.30 5.34
N VAL A 44 0.24 -9.24 5.69
CA VAL A 44 1.25 -8.43 4.97
C VAL A 44 1.34 -8.85 3.50
N TYR A 45 1.41 -10.15 3.24
CA TYR A 45 1.39 -10.68 1.86
C TYR A 45 0.13 -10.26 1.09
N GLN A 46 -1.06 -10.38 1.69
CA GLN A 46 -2.31 -9.99 1.05
C GLN A 46 -2.38 -8.50 0.74
N LEU A 47 -1.84 -7.67 1.64
CA LEU A 47 -1.72 -6.23 1.44
C LEU A 47 -0.79 -5.91 0.27
N GLU A 48 0.41 -6.50 0.24
CA GLU A 48 1.42 -6.26 -0.80
C GLU A 48 1.05 -6.80 -2.18
N THR A 49 0.25 -7.87 -2.22
CA THR A 49 -0.28 -8.42 -3.49
C THR A 49 -1.56 -7.73 -3.93
N GLY A 50 -2.06 -6.76 -3.15
CA GLY A 50 -3.25 -6.00 -3.47
C GLY A 50 -4.52 -6.84 -3.48
N VAL A 51 -4.59 -7.94 -2.70
CA VAL A 51 -5.78 -8.78 -2.60
C VAL A 51 -6.95 -7.90 -2.16
N PRO A 52 -7.94 -7.67 -3.05
CA PRO A 52 -8.97 -6.69 -2.77
C PRO A 52 -9.90 -7.20 -1.68
N THR A 53 -10.06 -6.40 -0.63
CA THR A 53 -11.17 -6.51 0.31
C THR A 53 -12.36 -5.69 -0.18
N LEU A 54 -13.55 -5.96 0.35
CA LEU A 54 -14.74 -5.15 0.07
C LEU A 54 -14.51 -3.67 0.41
N TYR A 55 -13.77 -3.39 1.49
CA TYR A 55 -13.41 -2.03 1.88
C TYR A 55 -12.52 -1.36 0.85
N THR A 56 -11.40 -1.98 0.47
CA THR A 56 -10.45 -1.39 -0.50
C THR A 56 -11.10 -1.19 -1.86
N THR A 57 -11.95 -2.13 -2.31
CA THR A 57 -12.70 -1.96 -3.56
C THR A 57 -13.62 -0.75 -3.51
N ARG A 58 -14.35 -0.57 -2.40
CA ARG A 58 -15.24 0.60 -2.20
C ARG A 58 -14.47 1.89 -2.05
N LEU A 59 -13.33 1.88 -1.36
CA LEU A 59 -12.45 3.05 -1.22
C LEU A 59 -12.02 3.57 -2.59
N PHE A 60 -11.46 2.71 -3.44
CA PHE A 60 -11.01 3.15 -4.77
C PHE A 60 -12.17 3.50 -5.72
N ALA A 61 -13.34 2.87 -5.56
CA ALA A 61 -14.54 3.30 -6.28
C ALA A 61 -15.01 4.69 -5.84
N LEU A 62 -14.97 4.98 -4.54
CA LEU A 62 -15.32 6.30 -3.98
C LEU A 62 -14.33 7.37 -4.43
N LEU A 63 -13.03 7.09 -4.41
CA LEU A 63 -11.99 8.00 -4.90
C LEU A 63 -12.24 8.40 -6.37
N ARG A 64 -12.51 7.42 -7.24
CA ARG A 64 -12.88 7.69 -8.64
C ARG A 64 -14.16 8.50 -8.79
N LEU A 65 -15.18 8.22 -7.97
CA LEU A 65 -16.45 8.97 -7.98
C LEU A 65 -16.23 10.44 -7.61
N LEU A 66 -15.28 10.72 -6.73
CA LEU A 66 -14.98 12.06 -6.22
C LEU A 66 -13.86 12.76 -6.99
N ASP A 67 -13.41 12.21 -8.12
CA ASP A 67 -12.26 12.72 -8.89
C ASP A 67 -11.00 12.93 -8.01
N ALA A 68 -10.74 11.97 -7.13
CA ALA A 68 -9.63 11.97 -6.19
C ALA A 68 -8.72 10.75 -6.39
N HIS A 69 -7.46 10.89 -5.96
CA HIS A 69 -6.45 9.82 -5.97
C HIS A 69 -5.63 9.84 -4.69
N LEU A 70 -4.88 8.76 -4.46
CA LEU A 70 -3.90 8.69 -3.38
C LEU A 70 -2.51 8.97 -3.94
N GLU A 71 -1.70 9.70 -3.18
CA GLU A 71 -0.28 9.89 -3.43
C GLU A 71 0.50 9.32 -2.26
N VAL A 72 1.50 8.50 -2.56
CA VAL A 72 2.42 7.95 -1.56
C VAL A 72 3.77 8.63 -1.73
N SER A 73 4.27 9.18 -0.63
CA SER A 73 5.61 9.72 -0.49
C SER A 73 6.25 9.10 0.74
N ALA A 74 7.56 8.96 0.71
CA ALA A 74 8.33 8.77 1.92
C ALA A 74 9.66 9.55 1.78
N PRO A 75 10.39 9.75 2.89
CA PRO A 75 11.60 10.56 2.93
C PRO A 75 12.82 9.86 2.31
#